data_AF-A0A7V2LV53-F1
#
_entry.id   AF-A0A7V2LV53-F1
#
_cell.length_a   1.000
_cell.length_b   1.000
_cell.length_c   1.000
_cell.angle_alpha   90.00
_cell.angle_beta   90.00
_cell.angle_gamma   90.00
#
_symmetry.space_group_name_H-M   'P 1'
#
loop_
_entity.id
_entity.type
_entity.pdbx_description
1 polymer ?
#
loop_
_entity_poly.entity_id
_entity_poly.type
_entity_poly.pdbx_seq_one_letter_code
_entity_poly.pdbx_strand_id
1 'polypeptide(L)'
;MPLFFPAEARFGWRLGWVLLQLGHPKPEDVLMEEEITRDLFAYLAQLAAFELTEEEAEYLRRELNKQLTAIHELEAVPLDPETPITSHGVPYTPQISASPREDRWQPFEHPERLVEQAPESEEGYIIVPDIPHEEL
;
A
#
# COMPACT_ATOMS: atom_id res chain seq x y z
N MET A 1 -2.97 39.24 -58.79
CA MET A 1 -1.92 38.38 -58.22
C MET A 1 -1.55 38.95 -56.85
N PRO A 2 -2.10 38.43 -55.74
CA PRO A 2 -1.79 38.88 -54.39
C PRO A 2 -0.78 37.94 -53.72
N LEU A 3 0.04 38.48 -52.81
CA LEU A 3 0.83 37.72 -51.83
C LEU A 3 0.89 38.51 -50.51
N PHE A 4 1.06 37.77 -49.41
CA PHE A 4 1.37 38.14 -48.02
C PHE A 4 0.20 38.57 -47.11
N PHE A 5 -0.02 38.05 -45.89
CA PHE A 5 0.58 37.04 -44.98
C PHE A 5 -0.52 36.63 -43.95
N PRO A 6 -0.48 35.45 -43.29
CA PRO A 6 -1.61 34.94 -42.50
C PRO A 6 -1.57 35.32 -41.00
N ALA A 7 -2.76 35.52 -40.42
CA ALA A 7 -3.01 35.60 -38.98
C ALA A 7 -3.88 34.40 -38.53
N GLU A 8 -3.35 33.71 -37.51
CA GLU A 8 -3.95 32.88 -36.47
C GLU A 8 -5.40 32.33 -36.54
N ALA A 9 -5.45 31.04 -36.18
CA ALA A 9 -6.40 30.36 -35.28
C ALA A 9 -7.82 30.01 -35.78
N ARG A 10 -8.11 28.70 -35.85
CA ARG A 10 -8.89 27.98 -34.81
C ARG A 10 -9.20 26.53 -35.22
N PHE A 11 -8.96 25.62 -34.27
CA PHE A 11 -9.67 24.35 -34.03
C PHE A 11 -9.71 23.28 -35.13
N GLY A 12 -8.88 22.25 -34.98
CA GLY A 12 -8.91 21.03 -35.80
C GLY A 12 -8.56 19.76 -35.02
N TRP A 13 -9.10 19.57 -33.81
CA TRP A 13 -8.93 18.35 -32.98
C TRP A 13 -9.75 17.15 -33.50
N ARG A 14 -9.85 16.94 -34.82
CA ARG A 14 -10.74 15.91 -35.40
C ARG A 14 -10.04 14.77 -36.13
N LEU A 15 -8.70 14.73 -36.14
CA LEU A 15 -7.93 13.68 -36.83
C LEU A 15 -7.17 12.73 -35.90
N GLY A 16 -7.07 13.01 -34.59
CA GLY A 16 -6.44 12.11 -33.63
C GLY A 16 -7.32 10.91 -33.23
N TRP A 17 -8.63 11.03 -33.36
CA TRP A 17 -9.59 9.99 -32.93
C TRP A 17 -9.75 8.83 -33.93
N VAL A 18 -9.33 9.00 -35.19
CA VAL A 18 -9.60 8.02 -36.26
C VAL A 18 -8.56 6.89 -36.29
N LEU A 19 -7.41 7.04 -35.62
CA LEU A 19 -6.39 5.98 -35.51
C LEU A 19 -6.58 5.07 -34.27
N LEU A 20 -7.63 5.28 -33.47
CA LEU A 20 -7.96 4.49 -32.27
C LEU A 20 -9.08 3.45 -32.55
N GLN A 21 -9.11 2.87 -33.74
CA GLN A 21 -10.17 1.95 -34.17
C GLN A 21 -9.65 0.66 -34.81
N LEU A 22 -8.43 0.26 -34.44
CA LEU A 22 -7.94 -1.11 -34.58
C LEU A 22 -7.71 -1.67 -33.17
N GLY A 23 -8.76 -2.30 -32.63
CA GLY A 23 -8.71 -3.33 -31.60
C GLY A 23 -7.69 -3.18 -30.48
N HIS A 24 -7.68 -2.06 -29.75
CA HIS A 24 -7.18 -2.12 -28.38
C HIS A 24 -8.17 -3.01 -27.60
N PRO A 25 -7.71 -4.10 -26.96
CA PRO A 25 -8.55 -4.82 -26.03
C PRO A 25 -9.06 -3.80 -25.02
N LYS A 26 -10.36 -3.85 -24.72
CA LYS A 26 -10.89 -3.02 -23.65
C LYS A 26 -10.14 -3.40 -22.36
N PRO A 27 -9.89 -2.44 -21.44
CA PRO A 27 -9.19 -2.76 -20.19
C PRO A 27 -9.92 -3.86 -19.39
N GLU A 28 -11.21 -4.04 -19.60
CA GLU A 28 -12.01 -5.17 -19.06
C GLU A 28 -11.74 -6.56 -19.68
N ASP A 29 -11.05 -6.65 -20.83
CA ASP A 29 -10.84 -7.89 -21.61
C ASP A 29 -9.40 -8.44 -21.55
N VAL A 30 -8.48 -7.76 -20.86
CA VAL A 30 -7.25 -8.43 -20.43
C VAL A 30 -7.67 -9.31 -19.26
N LEU A 31 -7.70 -10.62 -19.48
CA LEU A 31 -7.70 -11.59 -18.39
C LEU A 31 -6.43 -11.31 -17.59
N MET A 32 -6.52 -10.41 -16.59
CA MET A 32 -5.50 -10.30 -15.57
C MET A 32 -5.51 -11.66 -14.90
N GLU A 33 -4.49 -12.46 -15.19
CA GLU A 33 -4.18 -13.61 -14.37
C GLU A 33 -4.23 -13.11 -12.92
N GLU A 34 -5.05 -13.73 -12.08
CA GLU A 34 -5.17 -13.31 -10.69
C GLU A 34 -3.81 -13.49 -10.02
N GLU A 35 -3.04 -12.41 -9.93
CA GLU A 35 -1.70 -12.41 -9.34
C GLU A 35 -1.76 -12.85 -7.87
N ILE A 36 -2.80 -12.42 -7.15
CA ILE A 36 -3.09 -12.91 -5.80
C ILE A 36 -4.04 -14.09 -5.91
N THR A 37 -3.43 -15.28 -5.97
CA THR A 37 -4.12 -16.57 -5.91
C THR A 37 -4.76 -16.80 -4.54
N ARG A 38 -5.65 -17.79 -4.45
CA ARG A 38 -6.28 -18.18 -3.17
C ARG A 38 -5.26 -18.61 -2.13
N ASP A 39 -4.28 -19.42 -2.52
CA ASP A 39 -3.23 -19.90 -1.61
C ASP A 39 -2.35 -18.76 -1.11
N LEU A 40 -1.98 -17.82 -2.00
CA LEU A 40 -1.21 -16.65 -1.60
C LEU A 40 -2.01 -15.75 -0.66
N PHE A 41 -3.29 -15.51 -0.96
CA PHE A 41 -4.15 -14.72 -0.07
C PHE A 41 -4.30 -15.36 1.30
N ALA A 42 -4.51 -16.68 1.37
CA ALA A 42 -4.63 -17.41 2.63
C ALA A 42 -3.35 -17.30 3.47
N TYR A 43 -2.18 -17.40 2.82
CA TYR A 43 -0.89 -17.19 3.48
C TYR A 43 -0.73 -15.75 4.01
N LEU A 44 -1.11 -14.74 3.22
CA LEU A 44 -1.08 -13.33 3.65
C LEU A 44 -2.03 -13.05 4.82
N ALA A 45 -3.24 -13.62 4.80
CA ALA A 45 -4.20 -13.50 5.89
C ALA A 45 -3.67 -14.14 7.18
N GLN A 46 -3.01 -15.30 7.06
CA GLN A 46 -2.34 -15.95 8.19
C GLN A 46 -1.23 -15.07 8.78
N LEU A 47 -0.36 -14.50 7.96
CA LEU A 47 0.72 -13.61 8.42
C LEU A 47 0.17 -12.37 9.13
N ALA A 48 -0.96 -11.84 8.67
CA ALA A 48 -1.65 -10.71 9.26
C ALA A 48 -2.50 -11.07 10.50
N ALA A 49 -2.54 -12.35 10.90
CA ALA A 49 -3.37 -12.87 11.98
C ALA A 49 -4.88 -12.55 11.81
N PHE A 50 -5.38 -12.58 10.57
CA PHE A 50 -6.80 -12.46 10.29
C PHE A 50 -7.48 -13.83 10.21
N GLU A 51 -8.56 -13.99 10.98
CA GLU A 51 -9.52 -15.08 10.81
C GLU A 51 -10.68 -14.56 9.94
N LEU A 52 -10.85 -15.16 8.76
CA LEU A 52 -11.83 -14.75 7.76
C LEU A 52 -12.72 -15.94 7.40
N THR A 53 -13.99 -15.66 7.14
CA THR A 53 -14.88 -16.62 6.47
C THR A 53 -14.48 -16.79 5.00
N GLU A 54 -14.92 -17.88 4.36
CA GLU A 54 -14.63 -18.12 2.93
C GLU A 54 -15.20 -17.00 2.05
N GLU A 55 -16.40 -16.50 2.38
CA GLU A 55 -17.03 -15.40 1.66
C GLU A 55 -16.23 -14.09 1.78
N GLU A 56 -15.74 -13.77 2.97
CA GLU A 56 -14.90 -12.60 3.23
C GLU A 56 -13.55 -12.72 2.53
N ALA A 57 -12.92 -13.90 2.60
CA ALA A 57 -11.64 -14.16 1.97
C ALA A 57 -11.74 -14.01 0.44
N GLU A 58 -12.77 -14.57 -0.18
CA GLU A 58 -12.97 -14.45 -1.62
C GLU A 58 -13.31 -13.01 -2.04
N TYR A 59 -14.12 -12.31 -1.24
CA TYR A 59 -14.41 -10.91 -1.48
C TYR A 59 -13.12 -10.07 -1.45
N LEU A 60 -12.34 -10.15 -0.37
CA LEU A 60 -11.13 -9.35 -0.18
C LEU A 60 -10.05 -9.70 -1.20
N ARG A 61 -9.86 -10.98 -1.52
CA ARG A 61 -8.91 -11.42 -2.55
C ARG A 61 -9.22 -10.79 -3.90
N ARG A 62 -10.49 -10.75 -4.31
CA ARG A 62 -10.90 -10.09 -5.56
C ARG A 62 -10.67 -8.58 -5.49
N GLU A 63 -11.00 -7.93 -4.38
CA GLU A 63 -10.78 -6.48 -4.25
C GLU A 63 -9.28 -6.13 -4.22
N LEU A 64 -8.42 -6.94 -3.62
CA LEU A 64 -6.97 -6.74 -3.64
C LEU A 64 -6.40 -6.91 -5.05
N ASN A 65 -6.83 -7.92 -5.81
CA ASN A 65 -6.42 -8.05 -7.22
C ASN A 65 -6.84 -6.83 -8.05
N LYS A 66 -8.01 -6.23 -7.79
CA LYS A 66 -8.39 -4.97 -8.43
C LYS A 66 -7.44 -3.82 -8.04
N GLN A 67 -7.04 -3.74 -6.77
CA GLN A 67 -6.11 -2.71 -6.28
C GLN A 67 -4.70 -2.83 -6.91
N LEU A 68 -4.25 -4.04 -7.29
CA LEU A 68 -2.99 -4.21 -8.01
C LEU A 68 -2.95 -3.44 -9.32
N THR A 69 -4.09 -3.29 -10.01
CA THR A 69 -4.18 -2.44 -11.22
C THR A 69 -3.66 -1.03 -10.96
N ALA A 70 -4.06 -0.41 -9.85
CA ALA A 70 -3.62 0.94 -9.50
C ALA A 70 -2.12 0.99 -9.15
N ILE A 71 -1.59 -0.09 -8.56
CA ILE A 71 -0.16 -0.21 -8.26
C ILE A 71 0.65 -0.32 -9.55
N HIS A 72 0.20 -1.13 -10.50
CA HIS A 72 0.85 -1.28 -11.82
C HIS A 72 0.79 0.01 -12.64
N GLU A 73 -0.32 0.76 -12.56
CA GLU A 73 -0.42 2.09 -13.15
C GLU A 73 0.62 3.07 -12.57
N LEU A 74 0.87 3.01 -11.25
CA LEU A 74 1.89 3.82 -10.59
C LEU A 74 3.30 3.37 -10.95
N GLU A 75 3.56 2.06 -11.05
CA GLU A 75 4.86 1.50 -11.45
C GLU A 75 5.24 1.90 -12.89
N ALA A 76 4.25 2.03 -13.77
CA ALA A 76 4.47 2.45 -15.15
C ALA A 76 4.92 3.93 -15.28
N VAL A 77 4.84 4.73 -14.22
CA VAL A 77 5.30 6.12 -14.22
C VAL A 77 6.84 6.13 -14.20
N PRO A 78 7.51 6.68 -15.24
CA PRO A 78 8.97 6.70 -15.29
C PRO A 78 9.53 7.56 -14.16
N LEU A 79 10.49 7.00 -13.43
CA LEU A 79 11.25 7.70 -12.40
C LEU A 79 12.63 8.07 -12.93
N ASP A 80 13.14 9.24 -12.53
CA ASP A 80 14.54 9.59 -12.76
C ASP A 80 15.41 8.58 -11.98
N PRO A 81 16.32 7.84 -12.63
CA PRO A 81 17.17 6.83 -11.97
C PRO A 81 18.06 7.41 -10.87
N GLU A 82 18.31 8.72 -10.88
CA GLU A 82 19.06 9.41 -9.83
C GLU A 82 18.18 9.79 -8.62
N THR A 83 16.88 9.52 -8.67
CA THR A 83 15.97 9.75 -7.54
C THR A 83 16.30 8.78 -6.41
N PRO A 84 16.73 9.26 -5.23
CA PRO A 84 17.02 8.37 -4.12
C PRO A 84 15.71 7.81 -3.53
N ILE A 85 15.74 6.54 -3.14
CA ILE A 85 14.71 5.98 -2.26
C ILE A 85 14.78 6.76 -0.94
N THR A 86 13.65 7.33 -0.51
CA THR A 86 13.57 8.04 0.76
C THR A 86 12.67 7.31 1.74
N SER A 87 13.17 7.09 2.96
CA SER A 87 12.38 6.55 4.08
C SER A 87 11.53 7.64 4.75
N HIS A 88 11.83 8.92 4.50
CA HIS A 88 11.19 10.07 5.13
C HIS A 88 10.69 11.04 4.06
N GLY A 89 9.55 11.71 4.31
CA GLY A 89 9.03 12.74 3.40
C GLY A 89 9.86 14.04 3.37
N VAL A 90 10.85 14.18 4.26
CA VAL A 90 11.75 15.34 4.38
C VAL A 90 13.19 14.87 4.61
N PRO A 91 14.22 15.69 4.27
CA PRO A 91 15.61 15.31 4.50
C PRO A 91 15.89 15.06 5.98
N TYR A 92 16.23 13.83 6.37
CA TYR A 92 16.55 13.48 7.76
C TYR A 92 18.02 13.79 8.08
N THR A 93 18.35 15.08 8.18
CA THR A 93 19.73 15.53 8.40
C THR A 93 20.13 15.44 9.88
N PRO A 94 21.44 15.43 10.20
CA PRO A 94 21.91 15.48 11.59
C PRO A 94 21.40 16.69 12.39
N GLN A 95 21.03 17.79 11.71
CA GLN A 95 20.53 19.01 12.34
C GLN A 95 19.05 18.92 12.73
N ILE A 96 18.27 18.05 12.07
CA ILE A 96 16.83 17.88 12.35
C ILE A 96 16.49 16.49 12.89
N SER A 97 17.45 15.57 12.90
CA SER A 97 17.31 14.25 13.51
C SER A 97 17.14 14.37 15.02
N ALA A 98 16.37 13.47 15.61
CA ALA A 98 16.26 13.38 17.06
C ALA A 98 17.63 12.98 17.67
N SER A 99 18.02 13.63 18.76
CA SER A 99 19.18 13.20 19.54
C SER A 99 18.95 11.81 20.13
N PRO A 100 20.01 10.99 20.31
CA PRO A 100 19.90 9.74 21.05
C PRO A 100 19.28 9.96 22.43
N ARG A 101 18.42 9.03 22.85
CA ARG A 101 17.86 9.03 24.21
C ARG A 101 18.98 8.72 25.21
N GLU A 102 19.12 9.55 26.24
CA GLU A 102 20.04 9.31 27.36
C GLU A 102 19.74 8.01 28.09
N ASP A 103 20.79 7.33 28.57
CA ASP A 103 20.66 6.14 29.41
C ASP A 103 20.34 6.50 30.87
N ARG A 104 19.17 7.11 31.06
CA ARG A 104 18.63 7.47 32.37
C ARG A 104 17.31 6.75 32.57
N TRP A 105 17.21 6.00 33.65
CA TRP A 105 15.97 5.37 34.05
C TRP A 105 14.91 6.43 34.38
N GLN A 106 13.71 6.26 33.81
CA GLN A 106 12.54 7.05 34.10
C GLN A 106 11.47 6.09 34.65
N PRO A 107 11.21 6.09 35.97
CA PRO A 107 10.18 5.24 36.54
C PRO A 107 8.80 5.68 36.05
N PHE A 108 7.94 4.72 35.75
CA PHE A 108 6.53 4.98 35.48
C PHE A 108 5.76 4.94 36.80
N GLU A 109 4.99 5.99 37.10
CA GLU A 109 4.38 6.18 38.42
C GLU A 109 3.25 5.20 38.74
N HIS A 110 2.55 4.70 37.70
CA HIS A 110 1.28 3.99 37.84
C HIS A 110 1.18 2.73 36.96
N PRO A 111 2.09 1.74 37.10
CA PRO A 111 2.08 0.52 36.28
C PRO A 111 0.73 -0.23 36.32
N GLU A 112 0.00 -0.14 37.43
CA GLU A 112 -1.35 -0.69 37.60
C GLU A 112 -2.33 -0.18 36.52
N ARG A 113 -2.23 1.09 36.11
CA ARG A 113 -3.10 1.67 35.08
C ARG A 113 -2.89 1.09 33.69
N LEU A 114 -1.73 0.47 33.42
CA LEU A 114 -1.48 -0.22 32.15
C LEU A 114 -2.18 -1.57 32.16
N VAL A 115 -2.09 -2.29 33.28
CA VAL A 115 -2.71 -3.61 33.44
C VAL A 115 -4.23 -3.51 33.46
N GLU A 116 -4.79 -2.47 34.09
CA GLU A 116 -6.24 -2.19 34.09
C GLU A 116 -6.85 -2.00 32.68
N GLN A 117 -6.04 -1.72 31.66
CA GLN A 117 -6.50 -1.59 30.27
C GLN A 117 -6.55 -2.94 29.53
N ALA A 118 -6.02 -4.00 30.12
CA ALA A 118 -6.05 -5.32 29.50
C ALA A 118 -7.48 -5.90 29.54
N PRO A 119 -7.91 -6.63 28.49
CA PRO A 119 -9.21 -7.31 28.49
C PRO A 119 -9.37 -8.30 29.65
N GLU A 120 -8.28 -8.95 30.04
CA GLU A 120 -8.23 -9.89 31.15
C GLU A 120 -6.89 -9.72 31.90
N SER A 121 -6.96 -9.65 33.22
CA SER A 121 -5.78 -9.55 34.08
C SER A 121 -6.02 -10.20 35.44
N GLU A 122 -4.96 -10.75 36.03
CA GLU A 122 -4.97 -11.37 37.35
C GLU A 122 -3.63 -11.13 38.04
N GLU A 123 -3.65 -10.75 39.32
CA GLU A 123 -2.46 -10.53 40.15
C GLU A 123 -1.39 -9.59 39.54
N GLY A 124 -1.82 -8.63 38.70
CA GLY A 124 -0.91 -7.69 38.03
C GLY A 124 -0.32 -8.20 36.70
N TYR A 125 -0.79 -9.35 36.20
CA TYR A 125 -0.41 -9.93 34.93
C TYR A 125 -1.54 -9.81 33.91
N ILE A 126 -1.17 -9.69 32.63
CA ILE A 126 -2.11 -9.81 31.51
C ILE A 126 -2.28 -11.29 31.22
N ILE A 127 -3.54 -11.75 31.21
CA ILE A 127 -3.85 -13.15 30.97
C ILE A 127 -4.05 -13.38 29.47
N VAL A 128 -3.36 -14.39 28.94
CA VAL A 128 -3.45 -14.83 27.55
C VAL A 128 -3.58 -16.34 27.51
N PRO A 129 -4.18 -16.93 26.46
CA PRO A 129 -4.15 -18.37 26.24
C PRO A 129 -2.72 -18.90 26.23
N ASP A 130 -2.53 -20.11 26.73
CA ASP A 130 -1.22 -20.75 26.75
C ASP A 130 -0.68 -20.94 25.34
N ILE A 131 0.62 -20.72 25.16
CA ILE A 131 1.29 -20.83 23.87
C ILE A 131 1.89 -22.23 23.78
N PRO A 132 1.69 -22.98 22.68
CA PRO A 132 2.38 -24.25 22.50
C PRO A 132 3.90 -24.03 22.56
N HIS A 133 4.57 -24.75 23.48
CA HIS A 133 6.03 -24.74 23.58
C HIS A 133 6.58 -25.95 22.82
N GLU A 134 7.61 -25.74 21.99
CA GLU A 134 8.45 -26.83 21.50
C GLU A 134 9.51 -27.14 22.57
N GLU A 135 9.63 -28.40 23.00
CA GLU A 135 10.76 -28.80 23.85
C GLU A 135 12.06 -28.77 23.02
N LEU A 136 13.08 -28.07 23.53
CA LEU A 136 14.41 -27.95 22.92
C LEU A 136 15.27 -29.21 23.12
#